data_AF-A0A8T5S107-F1
#
_entry.id   AF-A0A8T5S107-F1
#
_cell.length_a   1.000
_cell.length_b   1.000
_cell.length_c   1.000
_cell.angle_alpha   90.00
_cell.angle_beta   90.00
_cell.angle_gamma   90.00
#
_symmetry.space_group_name_H-M   'P 1'
#
loop_
_entity.id
_entity.type
_entity.pdbx_description
1 polymer ?
#
loop_
_entity_poly.entity_id
_entity_poly.type
_entity_poly.pdbx_seq_one_letter_code
_entity_poly.pdbx_strand_id
1 'polypeptide(L)'
;MDVLVGEHFSDRYSLPKPNYSYLEKLNDKPRKLRIGYSLDLGFAEALDPIVENSVLDAIQKFEQLNWSVEKSKIKVKNPEPLFWTLWTSGFGHTFQPFLKKWKDKMDPDFVEIIKIGLNYSPIDL
;
A
#
# COMPACT_ATOMS: atom_id res chain seq x y z
N MET A 1 -12.64 5.67 -12.00
CA MET A 1 -13.12 4.45 -11.35
C MET A 1 -14.36 3.87 -12.03
N ASP A 2 -15.36 4.68 -12.37
CA ASP A 2 -16.67 4.21 -12.89
C ASP A 2 -16.63 3.23 -14.07
N VAL A 3 -15.63 3.38 -14.95
CA VAL A 3 -15.43 2.53 -16.13
C VAL A 3 -14.72 1.21 -15.81
N LEU A 4 -13.83 1.21 -14.80
CA LEU A 4 -12.94 0.09 -14.51
C LEU A 4 -13.43 -0.82 -13.38
N VAL A 5 -14.24 -0.28 -12.46
CA VAL A 5 -14.70 -1.01 -11.29
C VAL A 5 -15.77 -2.04 -11.64
N GLY A 6 -15.64 -3.24 -11.08
CA GLY A 6 -16.60 -4.32 -11.24
C GLY A 6 -15.92 -5.67 -11.12
N GLU A 7 -16.74 -6.67 -10.81
CA GLU A 7 -16.32 -8.06 -10.76
C GLU A 7 -16.02 -8.58 -12.17
N HIS A 8 -15.05 -9.48 -12.25
CA HIS A 8 -14.79 -10.24 -13.46
C HIS A 8 -14.73 -11.71 -13.08
N PHE A 9 -15.54 -12.54 -13.73
CA PHE A 9 -15.70 -13.95 -13.35
C PHE A 9 -14.40 -14.77 -13.37
N SER A 10 -13.40 -14.34 -14.16
CA SER A 10 -12.08 -14.98 -14.21
C SER A 10 -11.11 -14.48 -13.14
N ASP A 11 -11.43 -13.38 -12.44
CA ASP A 11 -10.62 -12.84 -11.36
C ASP A 11 -11.30 -13.14 -10.01
N ARG A 12 -10.75 -14.12 -9.30
CA ARG A 12 -11.23 -14.57 -7.98
C ARG A 12 -11.10 -13.52 -6.88
N TYR A 13 -10.29 -12.48 -7.10
CA TYR A 13 -10.07 -11.39 -6.14
C TYR A 13 -10.85 -10.13 -6.52
N SER A 14 -11.59 -10.16 -7.64
CA SER A 14 -12.39 -9.02 -8.05
C SER A 14 -13.52 -8.75 -7.05
N LEU A 15 -13.78 -7.46 -6.83
CA LEU A 15 -14.84 -7.00 -5.95
C LEU A 15 -16.02 -6.50 -6.78
N PRO A 16 -17.26 -6.68 -6.30
CA PRO A 16 -18.44 -6.26 -7.05
C PRO A 16 -18.46 -4.75 -7.26
N LYS A 17 -19.04 -4.31 -8.39
CA LYS A 17 -19.26 -2.89 -8.64
C LYS A 17 -20.16 -2.28 -7.55
N PRO A 18 -19.77 -1.17 -6.90
CA PRO A 18 -20.67 -0.50 -5.97
C PRO A 18 -21.87 0.12 -6.68
N ASN A 19 -22.99 0.25 -5.97
CA ASN A 19 -24.24 0.85 -6.47
C ASN A 19 -24.20 2.39 -6.56
N TYR A 20 -23.02 2.98 -6.76
CA TYR A 20 -22.85 4.43 -6.92
C TYR A 20 -21.79 4.76 -7.98
N SER A 21 -21.93 5.91 -8.64
CA SER A 21 -20.85 6.49 -9.45
C SER A 21 -19.87 7.24 -8.54
N TYR A 22 -18.58 6.96 -8.70
CA TYR A 22 -17.50 7.71 -8.05
C TYR A 22 -17.47 9.16 -8.52
N LEU A 23 -17.78 9.42 -9.80
CA LEU A 23 -17.87 10.78 -10.34
C LEU A 23 -19.02 11.56 -9.67
N GLU A 24 -20.22 10.98 -9.62
CA GLU A 24 -21.36 11.62 -8.95
C GLU A 24 -21.10 11.84 -7.46
N LYS A 25 -20.41 10.89 -6.80
CA LYS A 25 -20.07 10.97 -5.38
C LYS A 25 -19.15 12.15 -5.05
N LEU A 26 -18.44 12.73 -6.01
CA LEU A 26 -17.65 13.96 -5.79
C LEU A 26 -18.51 15.16 -5.38
N ASN A 27 -19.81 15.15 -5.73
CA ASN A 27 -20.74 16.20 -5.30
C ASN A 27 -21.14 16.06 -3.83
N ASP A 28 -20.99 14.87 -3.25
CA ASP A 28 -21.25 14.59 -1.84
C ASP A 28 -20.00 14.90 -1.01
N LYS A 29 -19.77 16.19 -0.78
CA LYS A 29 -18.60 16.67 -0.04
C LYS A 29 -18.78 16.47 1.48
N PRO A 30 -17.81 15.84 2.16
CA PRO A 30 -17.87 15.71 3.60
C PRO A 30 -17.78 17.07 4.29
N ARG A 31 -18.40 17.19 5.47
CA ARG A 31 -18.42 18.41 6.28
C ARG A 31 -17.74 18.15 7.61
N LYS A 32 -16.83 19.06 8.02
CA LYS A 32 -16.20 19.08 9.36
C LYS A 32 -15.51 17.75 9.72
N LEU A 33 -14.60 17.29 8.85
CA LEU A 33 -13.83 16.08 9.15
C LEU A 33 -12.82 16.31 10.28
N ARG A 34 -12.49 15.22 10.98
CA ARG A 34 -11.35 15.12 11.89
C ARG A 34 -10.28 14.29 11.22
N ILE A 35 -9.11 14.86 11.00
CA ILE A 35 -7.98 14.22 10.33
C ILE A 35 -6.90 13.95 11.37
N GLY A 36 -6.67 12.67 11.65
CA GLY A 36 -5.53 12.22 12.44
C GLY A 36 -4.32 11.98 11.56
N TYR A 37 -3.13 12.39 11.99
CA TYR A 37 -1.87 12.07 11.30
C TYR A 37 -0.77 11.58 12.22
N SER A 38 0.11 10.75 11.69
CA SER A 38 1.37 10.37 12.32
C SER A 38 2.46 10.40 11.27
N LEU A 39 3.63 10.91 11.66
CA LEU A 39 4.79 11.03 10.79
C LEU A 39 5.64 9.74 10.76
N ASP A 40 5.50 8.90 11.79
CA ASP A 40 6.37 7.74 12.04
C ASP A 40 5.61 6.41 12.17
N LEU A 41 4.28 6.48 12.30
CA LEU A 41 3.38 5.35 12.61
C LEU A 41 3.81 4.53 13.85
N GLY A 42 4.73 5.05 14.66
CA GLY A 42 5.36 4.39 15.80
C GLY A 42 6.44 3.36 15.46
N PHE A 43 6.91 3.26 14.21
CA PHE A 43 8.00 2.35 13.84
C PHE A 43 9.09 2.96 12.96
N ALA A 44 8.83 4.08 12.26
CA ALA A 44 9.87 4.73 11.47
C ALA A 44 10.89 5.42 12.39
N GLU A 45 12.17 5.08 12.25
CA GLU A 45 13.24 5.59 13.11
C GLU A 45 13.81 6.91 12.59
N ALA A 46 13.77 7.13 11.28
CA ALA A 46 14.27 8.32 10.63
C ALA A 46 13.25 8.85 9.61
N LEU A 47 13.08 10.16 9.61
CA LEU A 47 12.25 10.87 8.65
C LEU A 47 13.08 12.00 8.03
N ASP A 48 13.07 12.07 6.70
CA ASP A 48 13.70 13.17 5.99
C ASP A 48 12.95 14.48 6.29
N PRO A 49 13.63 15.55 6.74
CA PRO A 49 13.00 16.83 7.05
C PRO A 49 12.18 17.42 5.90
N ILE A 50 12.55 17.17 4.64
CA ILE A 50 11.80 17.64 3.47
C ILE A 50 10.45 16.94 3.39
N VAL A 51 10.41 15.63 3.67
CA VAL A 51 9.18 14.84 3.70
C VAL A 51 8.29 15.28 4.86
N GLU A 52 8.87 15.46 6.05
CA GLU A 52 8.14 15.97 7.22
C GLU A 52 7.46 17.30 6.90
N ASN A 53 8.22 18.29 6.42
CA ASN A 53 7.70 19.60 6.08
C ASN A 53 6.62 19.52 4.99
N SER A 54 6.83 18.72 3.95
CA SER A 54 5.86 18.55 2.86
C SER A 54 4.53 17.96 3.35
N VAL A 55 4.58 17.00 4.26
CA VAL A 55 3.38 16.39 4.85
C VAL A 55 2.65 17.40 5.74
N LEU A 56 3.39 18.14 6.59
CA LEU A 56 2.80 19.16 7.47
C LEU A 56 2.16 20.31 6.68
N ASP A 57 2.83 20.80 5.63
CA ASP A 57 2.30 21.84 4.75
C ASP A 57 1.04 21.39 3.99
N ALA A 58 1.01 20.12 3.56
CA ALA A 58 -0.15 19.58 2.85
C ALA A 58 -1.34 19.40 3.80
N ILE A 59 -1.12 18.85 5.00
CA ILE A 59 -2.21 18.51 5.91
C ILE A 59 -2.83 19.74 6.56
N GLN A 60 -2.06 20.78 6.86
CA GLN A 60 -2.59 22.03 7.43
C GLN A 60 -3.57 22.74 6.48
N LYS A 61 -3.48 22.53 5.16
CA LYS A 61 -4.44 23.10 4.19
C LYS A 61 -5.89 22.64 4.45
N PHE A 62 -6.10 21.49 5.08
CA PHE A 62 -7.45 21.02 5.42
C PHE A 62 -8.14 21.90 6.46
N GLU A 63 -7.39 22.61 7.31
CA GLU A 63 -7.96 23.54 8.29
C GLU A 63 -8.71 24.71 7.61
N GLN A 64 -8.28 25.10 6.40
CA GLN A 64 -8.95 26.11 5.58
C GLN A 64 -10.37 25.69 5.16
N LEU A 65 -10.66 24.38 5.19
CA LEU A 65 -11.99 23.81 4.91
C LEU A 65 -12.85 23.69 6.18
N ASN A 66 -12.43 24.29 7.30
CA ASN A 66 -13.06 24.15 8.61
C ASN A 66 -13.11 22.68 9.09
N TRP A 67 -12.07 21.91 8.74
CA TRP A 67 -11.80 20.57 9.26
C TRP A 67 -10.73 20.68 10.34
N SER A 68 -10.67 19.71 11.26
CA SER A 68 -9.67 19.70 12.32
C SER A 68 -8.56 18.71 12.01
N VAL A 69 -7.31 19.10 12.21
CA VAL A 69 -6.14 18.24 12.05
C VAL A 69 -5.52 17.99 13.42
N GLU A 70 -5.24 16.73 13.76
CA GLU A 70 -4.62 16.38 15.04
C GLU A 70 -3.48 15.36 14.87
N LYS A 71 -2.35 15.63 15.54
CA LYS A 71 -1.25 14.65 15.62
C LYS A 71 -1.73 13.48 16.46
N SER A 72 -1.87 12.33 15.83
CA SER A 72 -2.37 11.10 16.40
C SER A 72 -1.22 10.22 16.88
N LYS A 73 -1.37 9.67 18.09
CA LYS A 73 -0.43 8.70 18.65
C LYS A 73 -0.74 7.30 18.10
N ILE A 74 -0.31 7.05 16.88
CA ILE A 74 -0.43 5.75 16.23
C ILE A 74 0.83 4.93 16.57
N LYS A 75 0.64 3.68 16.97
CA LYS A 75 1.73 2.72 17.20
C LYS A 75 1.37 1.40 16.56
N VAL A 76 1.84 1.18 15.34
CA VAL A 76 1.75 -0.12 14.67
C VAL A 76 3.11 -0.79 14.67
N LYS A 77 3.13 -2.13 14.57
CA LYS A 77 4.38 -2.87 14.37
C LYS A 77 4.91 -2.55 12.97
N ASN A 78 6.23 -2.54 12.80
CA ASN A 78 6.83 -2.42 11.47
C ASN A 78 6.29 -3.56 10.57
N PRO A 79 5.52 -3.26 9.51
CA PRO A 79 4.94 -4.28 8.65
C PRO A 79 5.94 -4.81 7.62
N GLU A 80 7.11 -4.17 7.48
CA GLU A 80 8.10 -4.49 6.44
C GLU A 80 8.52 -5.97 6.45
N PRO A 81 8.87 -6.61 7.58
CA PRO A 81 9.26 -8.02 7.57
C PRO A 81 8.12 -8.92 7.07
N LEU A 82 6.90 -8.69 7.56
CA LEU A 82 5.72 -9.46 7.15
C LEU A 82 5.42 -9.25 5.65
N PHE A 83 5.53 -8.01 5.18
CA PHE A 83 5.38 -7.67 3.77
C PHE A 83 6.42 -8.39 2.92
N TRP A 84 7.71 -8.32 3.27
CA TRP A 84 8.78 -9.01 2.55
C TRP A 84 8.57 -10.50 2.51
N THR A 85 8.20 -11.15 3.63
CA THR A 85 7.91 -12.59 3.65
C THR A 85 6.77 -12.94 2.70
N LEU A 86 5.59 -12.30 2.86
CA LEU A 86 4.41 -12.62 2.04
C LEU A 86 4.62 -12.33 0.56
N TRP A 87 5.18 -11.15 0.26
CA TRP A 87 5.37 -10.67 -1.11
C TRP A 87 6.38 -11.55 -1.83
N THR A 88 7.59 -11.72 -1.28
CA THR A 88 8.63 -12.52 -1.94
C THR A 88 8.25 -13.98 -2.05
N SER A 89 7.59 -14.60 -1.04
CA SER A 89 7.10 -15.98 -1.14
C SER A 89 6.12 -16.15 -2.30
N GLY A 90 5.20 -15.21 -2.47
CA GLY A 90 4.26 -15.18 -3.59
C GLY A 90 4.98 -15.09 -4.94
N PHE A 91 5.97 -14.20 -5.06
CA PHE A 91 6.79 -14.08 -6.27
C PHE A 91 7.64 -15.33 -6.52
N GLY A 92 8.27 -15.87 -5.48
CA GLY A 92 9.08 -17.09 -5.50
C GLY A 92 8.35 -18.23 -6.18
N HIS A 93 7.20 -18.61 -5.64
CA HIS A 93 6.41 -19.72 -6.18
C HIS A 93 5.77 -19.41 -7.54
N THR A 94 5.38 -18.17 -7.79
CA THR A 94 4.77 -17.79 -9.08
C THR A 94 5.79 -17.80 -10.22
N PHE A 95 7.01 -17.30 -9.98
CA PHE A 95 7.99 -17.04 -11.03
C PHE A 95 9.13 -18.06 -11.12
N GLN A 96 9.29 -18.96 -10.14
CA GLN A 96 10.27 -20.05 -10.17
C GLN A 96 10.30 -20.82 -11.50
N PRO A 97 9.16 -21.19 -12.13
CA PRO A 97 9.19 -21.92 -13.41
C PRO A 97 9.87 -21.16 -14.54
N PHE A 98 9.84 -19.83 -14.50
CA PHE A 98 10.38 -18.96 -15.55
C PHE A 98 11.89 -18.79 -15.47
N LEU A 99 12.49 -18.98 -14.29
CA LEU A 99 13.94 -18.82 -14.09
C LEU A 99 14.75 -19.73 -15.03
N LYS A 100 14.27 -20.93 -15.36
CA LYS A 100 14.97 -21.86 -16.25
C LYS A 100 15.27 -21.27 -17.64
N LYS A 101 14.38 -20.42 -18.16
CA LYS A 101 14.47 -19.88 -19.52
C LYS A 101 14.80 -18.40 -19.57
N TRP A 102 14.37 -17.65 -18.56
CA TRP A 102 14.33 -16.19 -18.62
C TRP A 102 15.26 -15.50 -17.62
N LYS A 103 15.96 -16.24 -16.74
CA LYS A 103 16.82 -15.65 -15.72
C LYS A 103 17.80 -14.61 -16.26
N ASP A 104 18.50 -14.90 -17.35
CA ASP A 104 19.51 -13.97 -17.91
C ASP A 104 18.90 -12.77 -18.65
N LYS A 105 17.57 -12.73 -18.75
CA LYS A 105 16.78 -11.64 -19.33
C LYS A 105 15.94 -10.90 -18.28
N MET A 106 15.96 -11.36 -17.04
CA MET A 106 15.30 -10.73 -15.90
C MET A 106 16.25 -9.76 -15.23
N ASP A 107 15.69 -8.79 -14.53
CA ASP A 107 16.44 -7.95 -13.61
C ASP A 107 17.13 -8.83 -12.52
N PRO A 108 18.44 -8.65 -12.27
CA PRO A 108 19.17 -9.46 -11.30
C PRO A 108 18.59 -9.43 -9.88
N ASP A 109 18.13 -8.27 -9.42
CA ASP A 109 17.58 -8.09 -8.07
C ASP A 109 16.21 -8.81 -7.99
N PHE A 110 15.44 -8.79 -9.08
CA PHE A 110 14.21 -9.58 -9.18
C PHE A 110 14.47 -11.09 -9.12
N VAL A 111 15.54 -11.58 -9.77
CA VAL A 111 15.95 -12.99 -9.66
C VAL A 111 16.32 -13.35 -8.22
N GLU A 112 16.95 -12.43 -7.49
CA GLU A 112 17.28 -12.61 -6.08
C GLU A 112 16.02 -12.66 -5.20
N ILE A 113 15.07 -11.76 -5.41
CA ILE A 113 13.74 -11.76 -4.77
C ILE A 113 13.04 -13.10 -4.92
N ILE A 114 13.02 -13.67 -6.14
CA ILE A 114 12.40 -14.98 -6.38
C ILE A 114 13.09 -16.08 -5.56
N LYS A 115 14.43 -16.08 -5.50
CA LYS A 115 15.19 -17.08 -4.73
C LYS A 115 14.96 -16.93 -3.23
N ILE A 116 14.92 -15.71 -2.70
CA ILE A 116 14.62 -15.44 -1.30
C ILE A 116 13.23 -15.99 -0.97
N GLY A 117 12.24 -15.70 -1.82
CA GLY A 117 10.87 -16.20 -1.69
C GLY A 117 10.74 -17.71 -1.59
N LEU A 118 11.60 -18.45 -2.29
CA LEU A 118 11.61 -19.92 -2.27
C LEU A 118 12.20 -20.53 -1.00
N ASN A 119 12.91 -19.73 -0.19
CA ASN A 119 13.50 -20.17 1.07
C ASN A 119 12.58 -19.93 2.28
N TYR A 120 11.50 -19.14 2.11
CA TYR A 120 10.50 -18.97 3.16
C TYR A 120 9.59 -20.19 3.27
N SER A 121 9.20 -20.50 4.48
CA SER A 121 8.27 -21.56 4.83
C SER A 121 7.04 -20.99 5.56
N PRO A 122 5.94 -21.74 5.67
CA PRO A 122 4.73 -21.25 6.36
C PRO A 122 4.93 -20.88 7.83
N ILE A 123 6.02 -21.31 8.50
CA ILE A 123 6.31 -20.94 9.88
C ILE A 123 7.00 -19.59 10.02
N ASP A 124 7.46 -19.02 8.90
CA ASP A 124 8.12 -17.71 8.84
C ASP A 124 7.11 -16.54 8.73
N LEU A 125 5.81 -16.84 8.73
CA LEU A 125 4.66 -15.91 8.76
C LEU A 125 4.08 -15.76 10.16
#